data_AF-A0A7G5DPQ2-F1
#
_entry.id   AF-A0A7G5DPQ2-F1
#
_cell.length_a   1.000
_cell.length_b   1.000
_cell.length_c   1.000
_cell.angle_alpha   90.00
_cell.angle_beta   90.00
_cell.angle_gamma   90.00
#
_symmetry.space_group_name_H-M   'P 1'
#
loop_
_entity.id
_entity.type
_entity.pdbx_description
1 polymer ?
#
loop_
_entity_poly.entity_id
_entity_poly.type
_entity_poly.pdbx_seq_one_letter_code
_entity_poly.pdbx_strand_id
1 'polypeptide(L)' 'MKTYSVFMQRTVASAGPTANFTMTVQAISSAMAKATAEAQYPGYKCFNSPVQVRG' A
#
# COMPACT_ATOMS: atom_id res chain seq x y z
N MET A 1 -7.13 11.15 -11.41
CA MET A 1 -6.50 10.16 -10.50
C MET A 1 -6.91 10.48 -9.08
N LYS A 2 -7.07 9.47 -8.22
CA LYS A 2 -7.45 9.64 -6.81
C LYS A 2 -6.28 9.23 -5.93
N THR A 3 -6.09 9.94 -4.82
CA THR A 3 -5.10 9.53 -3.81
C THR A 3 -5.75 8.51 -2.88
N TYR A 4 -5.08 7.38 -2.70
CA TYR A 4 -5.48 6.33 -1.77
C TYR A 4 -4.42 6.17 -0.69
N SER A 5 -4.87 6.00 0.56
CA SER A 5 -4.05 5.59 1.67
C SER A 5 -4.04 4.06 1.73
N VAL A 6 -2.85 3.48 1.73
CA VAL A 6 -2.60 2.04 1.71
C VAL A 6 -1.83 1.65 2.96
N PHE A 7 -2.33 0.67 3.70
CA PHE A 7 -1.63 0.10 4.84
C PHE A 7 -0.88 -1.16 4.42
N MET A 8 0.44 -1.09 4.50
CA MET A 8 1.38 -2.13 4.11
C MET A 8 1.89 -2.87 5.34
N GLN A 9 1.85 -4.19 5.28
CA GLN A 9 2.37 -5.09 6.31
C GLN A 9 3.45 -5.98 5.72
N ARG A 10 4.56 -6.09 6.44
CA ARG A 10 5.71 -6.91 6.07
C ARG A 10 5.31 -8.37 6.11
N THR A 11 5.41 -9.05 4.97
CA THR A 11 5.22 -10.50 4.86
C THR A 11 6.53 -11.26 4.86
N VAL A 12 7.61 -10.63 4.39
CA VAL A 12 8.95 -11.21 4.37
C VAL A 12 9.77 -10.54 5.46
N ALA A 13 10.28 -11.32 6.42
CA ALA A 13 10.97 -10.80 7.60
C ALA A 13 12.17 -9.88 7.27
N SER A 14 12.81 -10.07 6.12
CA SER A 14 13.94 -9.28 5.62
C SER A 14 13.57 -8.10 4.72
N ALA A 15 12.29 -7.85 4.41
CA ALA A 15 11.89 -6.84 3.45
C ALA A 15 12.06 -5.38 3.92
N GLY A 16 12.41 -5.15 5.19
CA GLY A 16 12.80 -3.83 5.66
C GLY A 16 12.68 -3.67 7.18
N PRO A 17 12.98 -2.46 7.70
CA PRO A 17 13.14 -2.23 9.13
C PRO A 17 11.80 -2.21 9.89
N THR A 18 10.74 -1.67 9.28
CA THR A 18 9.41 -1.53 9.91
C THR A 18 8.50 -2.70 9.54
N ALA A 19 7.78 -3.22 10.54
CA ALA A 19 6.85 -4.33 10.32
C ALA A 19 5.59 -3.88 9.56
N ASN A 20 5.10 -2.67 9.83
CA ASN A 20 3.92 -2.10 9.18
C ASN A 20 4.12 -0.61 8.94
N PHE A 21 3.55 -0.08 7.86
CA PHE A 21 3.52 1.35 7.59
C PHE A 21 2.38 1.72 6.64
N THR A 22 2.01 3.01 6.65
CA THR A 22 0.98 3.55 5.75
C THR A 22 1.65 4.42 4.70
N MET A 23 1.20 4.32 3.46
CA MET A 23 1.64 5.18 2.35
C MET A 23 0.45 5.75 1.58
N THR A 24 0.69 6.79 0.80
CA THR A 24 -0.30 7.31 -0.15
C THR A 24 0.14 7.02 -1.57
N VAL A 25 -0.76 6.47 -2.38
CA VAL A 25 -0.53 6.22 -3.81
C VAL A 25 -1.64 6.84 -4.64
N GLN A 26 -1.27 7.36 -5.81
CA GLN A 26 -2.25 7.87 -6.77
C GLN A 26 -2.65 6.75 -7.71
N ALA A 27 -3.95 6.46 -7.80
CA ALA A 27 -4.47 5.42 -8.66
C ALA A 27 -5.87 5.76 -9.18
N ILE A 28 -6.34 5.01 -10.18
CA ILE A 28 -7.70 5.16 -10.71
C ILE A 28 -8.70 4.46 -9.78
N SER A 29 -8.36 3.26 -9.28
CA SER A 29 -9.18 2.45 -8.39
C SER A 29 -8.39 2.01 -7.14
N SER A 30 -9.10 1.59 -6.09
CA SER A 30 -8.48 1.01 -4.89
C SER A 30 -7.72 -0.29 -5.20
N ALA A 31 -8.23 -1.12 -6.12
CA ALA A 31 -7.53 -2.33 -6.57
C ALA A 31 -6.19 -1.99 -7.25
N MET A 32 -6.18 -0.94 -8.09
CA MET A 32 -4.95 -0.45 -8.71
C MET A 32 -3.99 0.11 -7.67
N ALA A 33 -4.47 0.91 -6.71
CA ALA A 33 -3.65 1.41 -5.60
C ALA A 33 -2.95 0.30 -4.82
N LYS A 34 -3.67 -0.80 -4.54
CA LYS A 34 -3.13 -1.98 -3.88
C LYS A 34 -2.02 -2.62 -4.72
N ALA A 35 -2.31 -2.92 -5.98
CA ALA A 35 -1.35 -3.56 -6.87
C ALA A 35 -0.07 -2.71 -7.04
N THR A 36 -0.22 -1.39 -7.18
CA THR A 36 0.90 -0.45 -7.28
C THR A 36 1.72 -0.41 -5.99
N ALA A 37 1.09 -0.36 -4.82
CA ALA A 37 1.80 -0.37 -3.54
C ALA A 37 2.56 -1.68 -3.32
N GLU A 38 1.94 -2.83 -3.58
CA GLU A 38 2.58 -4.15 -3.46
C GLU A 38 3.75 -4.32 -4.46
N ALA A 39 3.63 -3.77 -5.67
CA ALA A 39 4.71 -3.78 -6.66
C ALA A 39 5.88 -2.87 -6.26
N GLN A 40 5.62 -1.75 -5.58
CA GLN A 40 6.66 -0.82 -5.11
C GLN A 40 7.43 -1.36 -3.90
N TYR A 41 6.80 -2.19 -3.07
CA TYR A 41 7.38 -2.69 -1.82
C TYR A 41 7.36 -4.23 -1.80
N PRO A 42 8.28 -4.87 -2.54
CA PRO A 42 8.39 -6.33 -2.55
C PRO A 42 8.63 -6.86 -1.14
N GLY A 43 7.89 -7.90 -0.76
CA GLY A 43 7.93 -8.48 0.59
C GLY A 43 7.01 -7.79 1.61
N TYR A 44 6.17 -6.85 1.16
CA TYR A 44 5.04 -6.33 1.91
C TYR A 44 3.73 -6.65 1.18
N LYS A 45 2.65 -6.85 1.94
CA LYS A 45 1.28 -6.95 1.42
C LYS A 45 0.43 -5.82 1.94
N CYS A 46 -0.51 -5.41 1.10
CA CYS A 46 -1.58 -4.51 1.48
C CYS A 46 -2.57 -5.27 2.38
N PHE A 47 -2.55 -5.02 3.69
CA PHE A 47 -3.37 -5.77 4.66
C PHE A 47 -4.84 -5.32 4.62
N ASN A 48 -5.08 -4.02 4.44
CA ASN A 48 -6.43 -3.44 4.32
C ASN A 48 -6.69 -2.93 2.91
N SER A 49 -7.95 -2.83 2.50
CA SER A 49 -8.30 -2.19 1.22
C SER A 49 -7.89 -0.72 1.20
N PRO A 50 -7.27 -0.23 0.11
CA PRO A 50 -6.88 1.17 0.00
C PRO A 50 -8.06 2.11 0.18
N VAL A 51 -7.94 3.06 1.09
CA VAL A 51 -8.99 4.02 1.42
C VAL A 51 -8.73 5.30 0.62
N GLN A 52 -9.72 5.77 -0.13
CA GLN A 52 -9.57 7.04 -0.85
C GLN A 52 -9.40 8.18 0.16
N VAL A 53 -8.28 8.90 0.08
CA VAL A 53 -8.06 10.11 0.87
C VAL A 53 -8.92 11.19 0.24
N ARG A 54 -9.98 11.60 0.95
CA ARG A 54 -10.86 12.68 0.52
C ARG A 54 -10.25 14.00 1.00
N GLY A 55 -9.42 14.58 0.15
CA GLY A 55 -8.97 15.97 0.25
C GLY A 55 -9.95 16.91 -0.41
#